data_AF-A0A8H7NTT4-F1
#
_entry.id   AF-A0A8H7NTT4-F1
#
_cell.length_a   1.000
_cell.length_b   1.000
_cell.length_c   1.000
_cell.angle_alpha   90.00
_cell.angle_beta   90.00
_cell.angle_gamma   90.00
#
_symmetry.space_group_name_H-M   'P 1'
#
loop_
_entity.id
_entity.type
_entity.pdbx_description
1 polymer ?
#
loop_
_entity_poly.entity_id
_entity_poly.type
_entity_poly.pdbx_seq_one_letter_code
_entity_poly.pdbx_strand_id
1 'polypeptide(L)'
;MDIHLQSFNIPHFPSLMIAMSKPAYLAIIEHSPTKPIIMFVPSRRQCRLTAGDILTHCGADDHNNRFLNIDETDLQPHLDHVADGLVMYRYR
;
A
#
# COMPACT_ATOMS: atom_id res chain seq x y z
N MET A 1 -18.36 11.32 -9.64
CA MET A 1 -18.02 10.61 -8.40
C MET A 1 -18.38 9.18 -8.66
N ASP A 2 -17.38 8.32 -8.80
CA ASP A 2 -17.56 6.91 -9.13
C ASP A 2 -17.34 6.08 -7.88
N ILE A 3 -18.25 5.14 -7.60
CA ILE A 3 -18.24 4.32 -6.40
C ILE A 3 -18.28 2.85 -6.84
N HIS A 4 -17.26 2.09 -6.44
CA HIS A 4 -17.16 0.66 -6.70
C HIS A 4 -17.26 -0.09 -5.37
N LEU A 5 -18.16 -1.08 -5.29
CA LEU A 5 -18.37 -1.90 -4.10
C LEU A 5 -17.96 -3.34 -4.40
N GLN A 6 -16.99 -3.85 -3.65
CA GLN A 6 -16.55 -5.25 -3.74
C GLN A 6 -16.98 -5.99 -2.47
N SER A 7 -17.73 -7.08 -2.64
CA SER A 7 -18.23 -7.90 -1.53
C SER A 7 -17.29 -9.05 -1.21
N PHE A 8 -17.11 -9.33 0.09
CA PHE A 8 -16.33 -10.45 0.59
C PHE A 8 -17.15 -11.23 1.62
N ASN A 9 -17.14 -12.56 1.55
CA ASN A 9 -17.93 -13.43 2.44
C ASN A 9 -17.04 -14.30 3.37
N ILE A 10 -15.91 -13.76 3.82
CA ILE A 10 -14.97 -14.46 4.70
C ILE A 10 -15.21 -14.01 6.15
N PRO A 11 -15.71 -14.89 7.05
CA PRO A 11 -16.05 -14.48 8.41
C PRO A 11 -14.81 -14.28 9.30
N HIS A 12 -13.70 -14.96 9.00
CA HIS A 12 -12.46 -14.84 9.77
C HIS A 12 -11.67 -13.60 9.34
N PHE A 13 -11.56 -12.62 10.25
CA PHE A 13 -11.01 -11.29 9.96
C PHE A 13 -9.59 -11.30 9.35
N PRO A 14 -8.59 -12.04 9.88
CA PRO A 14 -7.27 -12.11 9.25
C PRO A 14 -7.32 -12.64 7.81
N SER A 15 -8.12 -13.68 7.56
CA SER A 15 -8.29 -14.25 6.22
C SER A 15 -8.97 -13.28 5.27
N LEU A 16 -9.93 -12.50 5.78
CA LEU A 16 -10.57 -11.42 5.03
C LEU A 16 -9.53 -10.36 4.61
N MET A 17 -8.69 -9.88 5.53
CA MET A 17 -7.67 -8.88 5.21
C MET A 17 -6.67 -9.37 4.15
N ILE A 18 -6.23 -10.63 4.23
CA ILE A 18 -5.36 -11.25 3.23
C ILE A 18 -6.05 -11.29 1.87
N ALA A 19 -7.31 -11.73 1.83
CA ALA A 19 -8.09 -11.81 0.60
C ALA A 19 -8.35 -10.45 -0.04
N MET A 20 -8.42 -9.38 0.75
CA MET A 20 -8.60 -8.00 0.27
C MET A 20 -7.31 -7.35 -0.24
N SER A 21 -6.12 -7.87 0.12
CA SER A 21 -4.84 -7.22 -0.21
C SER A 21 -4.61 -7.05 -1.72
N LYS A 22 -4.77 -8.13 -2.49
CA LYS A 22 -4.56 -8.12 -3.95
C LYS A 22 -5.64 -7.32 -4.69
N PRO A 23 -6.95 -7.48 -4.40
CA PRO A 23 -7.99 -6.62 -4.97
C PRO A 23 -7.76 -5.12 -4.71
N ALA A 24 -7.30 -4.75 -3.51
CA ALA A 24 -6.99 -3.36 -3.20
C ALA A 24 -5.86 -2.81 -4.08
N TYR A 25 -4.80 -3.59 -4.28
CA TYR A 25 -3.72 -3.24 -5.20
C TYR A 25 -4.22 -3.08 -6.64
N LEU A 26 -5.01 -4.03 -7.15
CA LEU A 26 -5.55 -3.96 -8.51
C LEU A 26 -6.46 -2.74 -8.71
N ALA A 27 -7.29 -2.40 -7.71
CA ALA A 27 -8.14 -1.22 -7.76
C ALA A 27 -7.32 0.08 -7.87
N ILE A 28 -6.16 0.15 -7.23
CA ILE A 28 -5.22 1.27 -7.38
C ILE A 28 -4.75 1.38 -8.83
N ILE A 29 -4.32 0.27 -9.45
CA ILE A 29 -3.82 0.27 -10.84
C ILE A 29 -4.91 0.68 -11.82
N GLU A 30 -6.12 0.14 -11.63
CA GLU A 30 -7.24 0.34 -12.54
C GLU A 30 -7.77 1.78 -12.49
N HIS A 31 -7.96 2.32 -11.29
CA HIS A 31 -8.68 3.58 -11.11
C HIS A 31 -7.77 4.79 -10.87
N SER A 32 -6.56 4.58 -10.36
CA SER A 32 -5.66 5.67 -9.95
C SER A 32 -4.17 5.31 -10.10
N PRO A 33 -3.70 4.92 -11.30
CA PRO A 33 -2.33 4.44 -11.49
C PRO A 33 -1.25 5.47 -11.16
N THR A 34 -1.54 6.77 -11.35
CA THR A 34 -0.58 7.88 -11.17
C THR A 34 -1.08 8.97 -10.23
N LYS A 35 -2.34 8.92 -9.79
CA LYS A 35 -2.94 9.95 -8.92
C LYS A 35 -2.82 9.53 -7.44
N PRO A 36 -2.82 10.48 -6.49
CA PRO A 36 -2.75 10.18 -5.07
C PRO A 36 -3.94 9.35 -4.57
N ILE A 37 -3.68 8.46 -3.59
CA ILE A 37 -4.66 7.52 -3.04
C ILE A 37 -4.60 7.53 -1.51
N ILE A 38 -5.75 7.35 -0.86
CA ILE A 38 -5.86 7.16 0.58
C ILE A 38 -6.54 5.81 0.83
N MET A 39 -5.89 4.93 1.60
CA MET A 39 -6.48 3.66 2.03
C MET A 39 -6.87 3.75 3.50
N PHE A 40 -8.14 3.48 3.79
CA PHE A 40 -8.64 3.35 5.15
C PHE A 40 -8.54 1.89 5.60
N VAL A 41 -8.01 1.68 6.80
CA VAL A 41 -7.79 0.36 7.39
C VAL A 41 -8.33 0.32 8.82
N PRO A 42 -8.75 -0.86 9.32
CA PRO A 42 -9.44 -0.98 10.60
C PRO A 42 -8.56 -0.76 11.84
N SER A 43 -7.23 -0.73 11.71
CA SER A 43 -6.33 -0.46 12.85
C SER A 43 -4.95 0.03 12.43
N ARG A 44 -4.20 0.61 13.38
CA ARG A 44 -2.79 0.99 13.20
C ARG A 44 -1.90 -0.19 12.80
N ARG A 45 -2.14 -1.37 13.39
CA ARG A 45 -1.38 -2.59 13.04
C ARG A 45 -1.67 -3.00 11.59
N GLN A 46 -2.92 -2.93 11.17
CA GLN A 46 -3.31 -3.28 9.81
C GLN A 46 -2.73 -2.32 8.76
N CYS A 47 -2.56 -1.04 9.09
CA CYS A 47 -1.89 -0.07 8.21
C CYS A 47 -0.50 -0.55 7.79
N ARG A 48 0.30 -1.01 8.76
CA ARG A 48 1.65 -1.52 8.51
C ARG A 48 1.64 -2.79 7.65
N LEU A 49 0.72 -3.72 7.95
CA LEU A 49 0.59 -4.97 7.19
C LEU A 49 0.16 -4.70 5.74
N THR A 50 -0.90 -3.92 5.55
CA THR A 50 -1.42 -3.58 4.22
C THR A 50 -0.40 -2.80 3.40
N ALA A 51 0.36 -1.88 4.00
CA ALA A 51 1.45 -1.21 3.30
C ALA A 51 2.50 -2.21 2.78
N GLY A 52 2.91 -3.18 3.61
CA GLY A 52 3.80 -4.26 3.20
C GLY A 52 3.22 -5.13 2.07
N ASP A 53 1.93 -5.49 2.16
CA ASP A 53 1.26 -6.28 1.13
C ASP A 53 1.23 -5.54 -0.23
N ILE A 54 0.89 -4.24 -0.24
CA ILE A 54 0.89 -3.43 -1.46
C ILE A 54 2.28 -3.39 -2.09
N LEU A 55 3.33 -3.16 -1.29
CA LEU A 55 4.70 -3.15 -1.78
C LEU A 55 5.14 -4.52 -2.32
N THR A 56 4.67 -5.60 -1.70
CA THR A 56 4.92 -6.98 -2.16
C THR A 56 4.26 -7.22 -3.52
N HIS A 57 3.01 -6.78 -3.69
CA HIS A 57 2.31 -6.88 -4.98
C HIS A 57 2.98 -6.01 -6.06
N CYS A 58 3.48 -4.82 -5.72
CA CYS A 58 4.28 -4.01 -6.65
C CYS A 58 5.55 -4.73 -7.13
N GLY A 59 6.25 -5.39 -6.22
CA GLY A 59 7.46 -6.13 -6.57
C GLY A 59 7.18 -7.39 -7.40
N ALA A 60 6.05 -8.05 -7.16
CA ALA A 60 5.60 -9.16 -7.99
C ALA A 60 5.21 -8.72 -9.43
N ASP A 61 4.83 -7.45 -9.60
CA ASP A 61 4.53 -6.84 -10.90
C ASP A 61 5.77 -6.23 -11.59
N ASP A 62 6.99 -6.44 -11.08
CA ASP A 62 8.26 -5.85 -11.56
C ASP A 62 8.30 -4.31 -11.57
N HIS A 63 7.40 -3.65 -10.83
CA HIS A 63 7.32 -2.19 -10.74
C HIS A 63 7.50 -1.71 -9.30
N ASN A 64 8.66 -2.02 -8.72
CA ASN A 64 8.96 -1.78 -7.31
C ASN A 64 8.67 -0.35 -6.86
N ASN A 65 9.06 0.67 -7.63
CA ASN A 65 8.96 2.08 -7.21
C ASN A 65 7.77 2.84 -7.84
N ARG A 66 6.73 2.13 -8.31
CA ARG A 66 5.64 2.77 -9.07
C ARG A 66 4.86 3.88 -8.35
N PHE A 67 4.86 3.86 -7.01
CA PHE A 67 4.14 4.84 -6.19
C PHE A 67 5.05 5.93 -5.64
N LEU A 68 6.35 5.86 -5.92
CA LEU A 68 7.30 6.90 -5.60
C LEU A 68 7.38 7.87 -6.79
N ASN A 69 6.81 9.06 -6.62
CA ASN A 69 6.73 10.08 -7.67
C ASN A 69 7.86 11.12 -7.62
N ILE A 70 8.89 10.88 -6.80
CA ILE A 70 10.06 11.73 -6.61
C ILE A 70 11.31 10.87 -6.65
N ASP A 71 12.46 11.48 -6.90
CA ASP A 71 13.72 10.74 -6.82
C ASP A 71 14.05 10.38 -5.37
N GLU A 72 14.71 9.24 -5.16
CA GLU A 72 15.08 8.76 -3.81
C GLU A 72 16.00 9.76 -3.09
N THR A 73 16.83 10.50 -3.85
CA THR A 73 17.70 11.56 -3.30
C THR A 73 16.92 12.72 -2.69
N ASP A 74 15.75 13.04 -3.26
CA ASP A 74 14.88 14.11 -2.76
C ASP A 74 14.06 13.63 -1.55
N LEU A 75 13.83 12.32 -1.45
CA LEU A 75 13.15 11.71 -0.30
C LEU A 75 14.08 11.62 0.93
N GLN A 76 15.39 11.42 0.72
CA GLN A 76 16.36 11.15 1.80
C GLN A 76 16.31 12.15 2.97
N PRO A 77 16.31 13.48 2.76
CA PRO A 77 16.27 14.44 3.87
C PRO A 77 15.00 14.32 4.74
N HIS A 78 13.90 13.84 4.16
CA HIS A 78 12.65 13.62 4.90
C HIS A 78 12.70 12.34 5.73
N LEU A 79 13.39 11.30 5.24
CA LEU A 79 13.56 10.04 5.96
C LEU A 79 14.43 10.21 7.20
N ASP A 80 15.42 11.09 7.17
CA ASP A 80 16.32 11.34 8.31
C ASP A 80 15.58 11.79 9.59
N HIS A 81 14.36 12.30 9.45
CA HIS A 81 13.50 12.72 10.57
C HIS A 81 12.50 11.64 11.03
N VAL A 82 12.46 10.46 10.40
CA VAL A 82 11.51 9.40 10.69
C VAL A 82 12.11 8.33 11.62
N ALA A 83 11.44 8.04 12.73
CA ALA A 83 11.88 7.04 13.70
C ALA A 83 11.23 5.65 13.52
N ASP A 84 10.17 5.53 12.71
CA ASP A 84 9.49 4.24 12.52
C ASP A 84 10.29 3.32 11.58
N GLY A 85 10.80 2.22 12.14
CA GLY A 85 11.63 1.27 11.42
C GLY A 85 10.98 0.65 10.17
N LEU A 86 9.64 0.60 10.06
CA LEU A 86 8.99 0.07 8.87
C LEU A 86 9.12 1.02 7.67
N VAL A 87 9.03 2.33 7.90
CA VAL A 87 9.25 3.35 6.85
C VAL A 87 10.72 3.35 6.45
N MET A 88 11.62 3.13 7.40
CA MET A 88 13.06 3.16 7.19
C MET A 88 13.64 1.89 6.53
N TYR A 89 13.01 0.72 6.68
CA TYR A 89 13.57 -0.56 6.20
C TYR A 89 13.71 -0.68 4.68
N ARG A 90 12.97 0.13 3.92
CA ARG A 90 12.96 0.06 2.45
C ARG A 90 13.90 1.05 1.75
N TYR A 91 14.29 2.11 2.44
CA TYR A 91 15.05 3.23 1.86
C TYR A 91 16.44 3.40 2.53
N ARG A 92 16.96 2.32 3.12
CA ARG A 92 18.37 2.15 3.51
C ARG A 92 18.99 1.10 2.62
#